data_AF-A0A4R7UR43-F1
#
_entry.id   AF-A0A4R7UR43-F1
#
_cell.length_a   1.000
_cell.length_b   1.000
_cell.length_c   1.000
_cell.angle_alpha   90.00
_cell.angle_beta   90.00
_cell.angle_gamma   90.00
#
_symmetry.space_group_name_H-M   'P 1'
#
loop_
_entity.id
_entity.type
_entity.pdbx_description
1 polymer ?
#
loop_
_entity_poly.entity_id
_entity_poly.type
_entity_poly.pdbx_seq_one_letter_code
_entity_poly.pdbx_strand_id
1 'polypeptide(L)'
;MVWGPLGQGLLTGRVRGNEHNDLRRAGLVGHLTDAHRLDVVERLVPLAAEAGLPMVHLAMAFTIAHPGVTSALVGARTMDHLDDLLDRIDEIVPPGTDVGTLDQAYRPPAMENPDLRRRPRAARAAA
;
A
#
# COMPACT_ATOMS: atom_id res chain seq x y z
N MET A 1 10.73 7.10 2.00
CA MET A 1 9.31 6.76 1.77
C MET A 1 9.01 6.88 0.29
N VAL A 2 8.23 5.97 -0.30
CA VAL A 2 7.83 6.01 -1.72
C VAL A 2 6.33 5.80 -1.88
N TRP A 3 5.77 6.28 -2.99
CA TRP A 3 4.34 6.16 -3.30
C TRP A 3 4.12 5.42 -4.61
N GLY A 4 2.93 4.81 -4.73
CA GLY A 4 2.47 4.18 -5.97
C GLY A 4 3.28 2.96 -6.42
N PRO A 5 3.66 2.01 -5.54
CA PRO A 5 4.40 0.81 -5.92
C PRO A 5 3.68 -0.03 -6.97
N LEU A 6 2.36 0.11 -7.08
CA LEU A 6 1.52 -0.61 -8.05
C LEU A 6 1.29 0.14 -9.37
N GLY A 7 1.96 1.27 -9.60
CA GLY A 7 1.84 2.03 -10.84
C GLY A 7 0.41 2.51 -11.14
N GLN A 8 -0.31 2.98 -10.12
CA GLN A 8 -1.74 3.35 -10.19
C GLN A 8 -2.68 2.19 -10.63
N GLY A 9 -2.27 0.95 -10.42
CA GLY A 9 -3.07 -0.24 -10.73
C GLY A 9 -2.54 -1.07 -11.90
N LEU A 10 -1.59 -0.53 -12.68
CA LEU A 10 -0.95 -1.25 -13.79
C LEU A 10 -0.29 -2.56 -13.34
N LEU A 11 0.33 -2.57 -12.15
CA LEU A 11 1.03 -3.73 -11.61
C LEU A 11 0.16 -4.57 -10.67
N THR A 12 -1.13 -4.72 -10.99
CA THR A 12 -2.05 -5.59 -10.23
C THR A 12 -2.26 -6.95 -10.87
N GLY A 13 -1.77 -7.15 -12.10
CA GLY A 13 -2.02 -8.36 -12.91
C GLY A 13 -3.37 -8.34 -13.65
N ARG A 14 -4.26 -7.39 -13.33
CA ARG A 14 -5.55 -7.20 -14.02
C ARG A 14 -5.44 -6.47 -15.35
N VAL A 15 -4.43 -5.61 -15.50
CA VAL A 15 -4.21 -4.83 -16.73
C VAL A 15 -3.40 -5.66 -17.72
N ARG A 16 -3.93 -5.85 -18.93
CA ARG A 16 -3.29 -6.56 -20.03
C ARG A 16 -3.13 -5.67 -21.25
N GLY A 17 -2.04 -5.84 -22.01
CA GLY A 17 -1.68 -4.98 -23.13
C GLY A 17 -2.61 -5.07 -24.34
N ASN A 18 -3.34 -6.17 -24.48
CA ASN A 18 -4.23 -6.44 -25.61
C ASN A 18 -5.72 -6.23 -25.26
N GLU A 19 -5.99 -5.74 -24.05
CA GLU A 19 -7.34 -5.60 -23.49
C GLU A 19 -7.64 -4.13 -23.15
N HIS A 20 -8.93 -3.81 -23.01
CA HIS A 20 -9.34 -2.50 -22.54
C HIS A 20 -8.90 -2.31 -21.08
N ASN A 21 -8.16 -1.24 -20.80
CA ASN A 21 -7.76 -0.90 -19.44
C ASN A 21 -8.95 -0.30 -18.67
N ASP A 22 -9.52 -1.09 -17.77
CA ASP A 22 -10.69 -0.77 -16.95
C ASP A 22 -10.39 0.10 -15.71
N LEU A 23 -9.14 0.49 -15.50
CA LEU A 23 -8.78 1.35 -14.38
C LEU A 23 -9.57 2.66 -14.50
N ARG A 24 -10.26 3.08 -13.42
CA ARG A 24 -11.07 4.32 -13.38
C ARG A 24 -10.35 5.56 -13.94
N ARG A 25 -9.02 5.62 -13.79
CA ARG A 25 -8.20 6.76 -14.27
C ARG A 25 -7.70 6.60 -15.70
N ALA A 26 -7.83 5.44 -16.34
CA ALA A 26 -7.32 5.19 -17.69
C ALA A 26 -7.92 6.15 -18.73
N GLY A 27 -9.21 6.48 -18.62
CA GLY A 27 -9.85 7.50 -19.47
C GLY A 27 -9.52 8.96 -19.11
N LEU A 28 -8.77 9.19 -18.03
CA LEU A 28 -8.43 10.54 -17.53
C LEU A 28 -6.95 10.89 -17.72
N VAL A 29 -6.07 9.89 -17.78
CA VAL A 29 -4.62 10.10 -17.90
C VAL A 29 -4.01 9.12 -18.90
N GLY A 30 -3.35 9.66 -19.93
CA GLY A 30 -2.88 8.87 -21.08
C GLY A 30 -1.78 7.86 -20.75
N HIS A 31 -0.99 8.06 -19.69
CA HIS A 31 0.09 7.13 -19.33
C HIS A 31 -0.40 5.76 -18.86
N LEU A 32 -1.68 5.61 -18.51
CA LEU A 32 -2.24 4.30 -18.15
C LEU A 32 -2.63 3.46 -19.37
N THR A 33 -2.76 4.08 -20.53
CA THR A 33 -3.07 3.42 -21.81
C THR A 33 -1.89 3.49 -22.78
N ASP A 34 -0.74 3.96 -22.31
CA ASP A 34 0.48 4.08 -23.10
C ASP A 34 1.00 2.69 -23.49
N ALA A 35 1.12 2.43 -24.79
CA ALA A 35 1.45 1.11 -25.33
C ALA A 35 2.79 0.57 -24.81
N HIS A 36 3.78 1.44 -24.63
CA HIS A 36 5.08 1.03 -24.10
C HIS A 36 4.99 0.58 -22.65
N ARG A 37 4.26 1.31 -21.79
CA ARG A 37 4.02 0.89 -20.41
C ARG A 37 3.25 -0.43 -20.34
N LEU A 38 2.27 -0.63 -21.21
CA LEU A 38 1.52 -1.88 -21.27
C LEU A 38 2.39 -3.07 -21.72
N ASP A 39 3.28 -2.87 -22.69
CA ASP A 39 4.28 -3.87 -23.09
C ASP A 39 5.21 -4.24 -21.92
N VAL A 40 5.67 -3.24 -21.16
CA VAL A 40 6.47 -3.50 -19.95
C VAL A 40 5.68 -4.31 -18.92
N VAL A 41 4.39 -4.01 -18.70
CA VAL A 41 3.54 -4.79 -17.80
C VAL A 41 3.44 -6.24 -18.28
N GLU A 42 3.21 -6.48 -19.57
CA GLU A 42 3.15 -7.84 -20.14
C GLU A 42 4.44 -8.63 -19.95
N ARG A 43 5.60 -7.97 -20.04
CA ARG A 43 6.91 -8.60 -19.79
C ARG A 43 7.14 -8.95 -18.33
N LEU A 44 6.51 -8.24 -17.39
CA LEU A 44 6.61 -8.53 -15.95
C LEU A 44 5.70 -9.69 -15.52
N VAL A 45 4.63 -10.00 -16.28
CA VAL A 45 3.71 -11.10 -15.97
C VAL A 45 4.43 -12.46 -15.90
N PRO A 46 5.20 -12.91 -16.91
CA PRO A 46 5.93 -14.16 -16.82
C PRO A 46 7.02 -14.12 -15.74
N LEU A 47 7.67 -12.98 -15.51
CA LEU A 47 8.66 -12.84 -14.43
C LEU A 47 8.05 -13.07 -13.04
N ALA A 48 6.85 -12.54 -12.80
CA ALA A 48 6.12 -12.79 -11.56
C ALA A 48 5.79 -14.28 -11.39
N ALA A 49 5.36 -14.93 -12.48
CA ALA A 49 5.07 -16.36 -12.50
C ALA A 49 6.32 -17.22 -12.23
N GLU A 50 7.45 -16.90 -12.87
CA GLU A 50 8.74 -17.57 -12.63
C GLU A 50 9.21 -17.44 -11.18
N ALA A 51 8.97 -16.29 -10.55
CA ALA A 51 9.26 -16.06 -9.14
C ALA A 51 8.25 -16.72 -8.18
N GLY A 52 7.16 -17.32 -8.69
CA GLY A 52 6.09 -17.88 -7.87
C GLY A 52 5.30 -16.82 -7.09
N LEU A 53 5.27 -15.57 -7.56
CA LEU A 53 4.65 -14.44 -6.87
C LEU A 53 3.45 -13.89 -7.67
N PRO A 54 2.35 -13.51 -7.00
CA PRO A 54 1.37 -12.61 -7.58
C PRO A 54 2.04 -11.29 -8.02
N MET A 55 1.56 -10.68 -9.11
CA MET A 55 2.11 -9.42 -9.64
C MET A 55 2.19 -8.31 -8.56
N VAL A 56 1.14 -8.18 -7.74
CA VAL A 56 1.09 -7.22 -6.62
C VAL A 56 2.25 -7.46 -5.64
N HIS A 57 2.55 -8.73 -5.32
CA HIS A 57 3.64 -9.08 -4.41
C HIS A 57 5.00 -8.82 -5.04
N LEU A 58 5.19 -9.13 -6.32
CA LEU A 58 6.43 -8.81 -7.03
C LEU A 58 6.72 -7.30 -7.00
N ALA A 59 5.73 -6.46 -7.31
CA ALA A 59 5.87 -5.01 -7.33
C ALA A 59 6.18 -4.43 -5.93
N MET A 60 5.49 -4.94 -4.90
CA MET A 60 5.74 -4.54 -3.51
C MET A 60 7.14 -4.98 -3.06
N ALA A 61 7.51 -6.25 -3.28
CA ALA A 61 8.80 -6.81 -2.91
C ALA A 61 9.97 -6.05 -3.57
N PHE A 62 9.88 -5.79 -4.88
CA PHE A 62 10.86 -4.97 -5.58
C PHE A 62 11.03 -3.59 -4.94
N THR A 63 9.91 -2.94 -4.60
CA THR A 63 9.93 -1.61 -4.01
C THR A 63 10.59 -1.59 -2.63
N ILE A 64 10.22 -2.52 -1.74
CA ILE A 64 10.69 -2.53 -0.35
C ILE A 64 12.07 -3.19 -0.18
N ALA A 65 12.53 -3.98 -1.15
CA ALA A 65 13.89 -4.54 -1.14
C ALA A 65 14.98 -3.48 -1.41
N HIS A 66 14.60 -2.31 -1.93
CA HIS A 66 15.56 -1.25 -2.22
C HIS A 66 16.07 -0.61 -0.91
N PRO A 67 17.40 -0.55 -0.67
CA PRO A 67 17.96 -0.12 0.63
C PRO A 67 17.63 1.33 1.00
N GLY A 68 17.33 2.18 0.02
CA GLY A 68 16.86 3.55 0.23
C GLY A 68 15.36 3.69 0.57
N VAL A 69 14.60 2.59 0.61
CA VAL A 69 13.15 2.61 0.84
C VAL A 69 12.84 2.14 2.25
N THR A 70 12.49 3.08 3.13
CA THR A 70 12.05 2.77 4.50
C THR A 70 10.59 2.30 4.56
N SER A 71 9.75 2.79 3.66
CA SER A 71 8.32 2.43 3.60
C SER A 71 7.73 2.73 2.22
N ALA A 72 6.72 1.97 1.84
CA ALA A 72 5.96 2.11 0.60
C ALA A 72 4.47 2.28 0.91
N LEU A 73 3.85 3.32 0.32
CA LEU A 73 2.43 3.61 0.50
C LEU A 73 1.60 2.88 -0.57
N VAL A 74 0.76 1.93 -0.14
CA VAL A 74 -0.21 1.22 -0.98
C VAL A 74 -1.59 1.85 -0.85
N GLY A 75 -2.26 2.07 -1.98
CA GLY A 75 -3.61 2.63 -2.02
C GLY A 75 -4.65 1.54 -2.32
N ALA A 76 -5.23 0.95 -1.27
CA ALA A 76 -6.42 0.12 -1.41
C ALA A 76 -7.68 0.98 -1.56
N ARG A 77 -8.71 0.44 -2.21
CA ARG A 77 -9.94 1.18 -2.51
C ARG A 77 -11.19 0.45 -2.02
N THR A 78 -11.17 -0.87 -2.03
CA THR A 78 -12.18 -1.73 -1.45
C THR A 78 -11.55 -2.51 -0.31
N MET A 79 -12.39 -2.96 0.62
CA MET A 79 -11.97 -3.82 1.72
C MET A 79 -11.45 -5.16 1.16
N ASP A 80 -12.07 -5.71 0.11
CA ASP A 80 -11.58 -6.90 -0.61
C ASP A 80 -10.12 -6.85 -1.08
N HIS A 81 -9.53 -5.66 -1.28
CA HIS A 81 -8.10 -5.55 -1.61
C HIS A 81 -7.18 -5.89 -0.43
N LEU A 82 -7.73 -5.97 0.79
CA LEU A 82 -7.04 -6.05 2.06
C LEU A 82 -7.58 -7.14 2.98
N ASP A 83 -8.88 -7.48 2.91
CA ASP A 83 -9.57 -8.30 3.92
C ASP A 83 -8.89 -9.65 4.16
N ASP A 84 -8.56 -10.41 3.11
CA ASP A 84 -7.86 -11.70 3.26
C ASP A 84 -6.47 -11.60 3.91
N LEU A 85 -5.82 -10.45 3.77
CA LEU A 85 -4.48 -10.21 4.31
C LEU A 85 -4.55 -9.64 5.72
N LEU A 86 -5.42 -8.66 5.95
CA LEU A 86 -5.57 -7.99 7.23
C LEU A 86 -6.20 -8.92 8.27
N ASP A 87 -7.23 -9.68 7.91
CA ASP A 87 -7.84 -10.65 8.83
C ASP A 87 -6.80 -11.69 9.26
N ARG A 88 -5.97 -12.16 8.33
CA ARG A 88 -4.91 -13.13 8.63
C ARG A 88 -3.76 -12.51 9.42
N ILE A 89 -3.50 -11.21 9.27
CA ILE A 89 -2.56 -10.47 10.13
C ILE A 89 -3.15 -10.34 11.54
N ASP A 90 -4.43 -10.00 11.65
CA ASP A 90 -5.13 -9.84 12.93
C ASP A 90 -5.22 -11.17 13.69
N GLU A 91 -5.29 -12.31 13.00
CA GLU A 91 -5.17 -13.64 13.60
C GLU A 91 -3.76 -13.91 14.18
N ILE A 92 -2.72 -13.41 13.52
CA ILE A 92 -1.32 -13.58 13.97
C ILE A 92 -0.97 -12.58 15.09
N VAL A 93 -1.40 -11.33 14.94
CA VAL A 93 -1.18 -10.22 15.88
C VAL A 93 -2.49 -9.45 16.03
N PRO A 94 -3.30 -9.74 17.05
CA PRO A 94 -4.57 -9.06 17.26
C PRO A 94 -4.42 -7.53 17.31
N PRO A 95 -5.32 -6.76 16.70
CA PRO A 95 -5.28 -5.30 16.74
C PRO A 95 -5.13 -4.76 18.15
N GLY A 96 -4.18 -3.85 18.34
CA GLY A 96 -3.91 -3.24 19.64
C GLY A 96 -3.09 -4.11 20.60
N THR A 97 -2.51 -5.21 20.11
CA THR A 97 -1.57 -6.04 20.87
C THR A 97 -0.16 -5.92 20.30
N ASP A 98 0.84 -6.02 21.18
CA ASP A 98 2.24 -6.14 20.78
C ASP A 98 2.60 -7.63 20.69
N VAL A 99 3.50 -7.99 19.76
CA VAL A 99 3.96 -9.39 19.55
C VAL A 99 4.74 -9.95 20.75
N GLY A 100 5.01 -9.13 21.76
CA GLY A 100 5.54 -9.52 23.07
C GLY A 100 5.50 -8.35 24.06
N THR A 101 5.85 -8.61 25.32
CA THR A 101 6.18 -7.54 26.27
C THR A 101 7.41 -6.81 25.77
N LEU A 102 7.21 -5.70 25.05
CA LEU A 102 8.29 -4.76 24.79
C LEU A 102 8.78 -4.25 26.14
N ASP A 103 10.06 -4.43 26.45
CA ASP A 103 10.73 -3.77 27.60
C ASP A 103 10.59 -2.22 27.55
N GLN A 104 10.12 -1.72 26.39
CA GLN A 104 9.85 -0.33 26.05
C GLN A 104 8.35 -0.11 25.73
N ALA A 105 7.43 -0.76 26.45
CA ALA A 105 6.00 -0.50 26.29
C ALA A 105 5.69 0.98 26.62
N TYR A 106 5.76 1.83 25.60
CA TYR A 106 5.48 3.25 25.70
C TYR A 106 4.02 3.46 25.31
N ARG A 107 3.17 3.76 26.30
CA ARG A 107 1.85 4.33 26.05
C ARG A 107 2.04 5.83 25.85
N PRO A 108 1.78 6.38 24.65
CA PRO A 108 1.88 7.82 24.44
C PRO A 108 0.88 8.53 25.36
N PRO A 109 1.25 9.64 26.03
CA PRO A 109 0.34 10.36 26.93
C PRO A 109 -1.00 10.75 26.30
N ALA A 110 -1.05 10.93 24.98
CA ALA A 110 -2.30 11.23 24.25
C ALA A 110 -3.27 10.05 24.12
N MET A 111 -2.79 8.82 24.31
CA MET A 111 -3.66 7.64 24.40
C MET A 111 -4.34 7.57 25.76
N GLU A 112 -3.64 7.97 26.83
CA GLU A 112 -4.11 7.98 28.21
C GLU A 112 -4.95 9.22 28.56
N ASN A 113 -4.57 10.38 28.01
CA ASN A 113 -5.26 11.65 28.21
C ASN A 113 -5.85 12.16 26.89
N PRO A 114 -7.18 12.05 26.70
CA PRO A 114 -7.88 12.54 25.51
C PRO A 114 -7.66 14.02 25.20
N ASP A 115 -7.41 14.86 26.22
CA ASP A 115 -7.21 16.31 26.05
C ASP A 115 -5.90 16.64 25.31
N LEU A 116 -4.94 15.72 25.29
CA LEU A 116 -3.68 15.88 24.55
C LEU A 116 -3.82 15.54 23.06
N ARG A 117 -4.94 14.94 22.63
CA ARG A 117 -5.16 14.55 21.21
C ARG A 117 -5.43 15.75 20.31
N ARG A 118 -5.81 16.89 20.88
CA ARG A 118 -6.10 18.13 20.16
C ARG A 118 -5.55 19.29 20.96
N ARG A 119 -4.97 20.30 20.29
CA ARG A 119 -4.65 21.56 20.97
C ARG A 119 -5.91 22.13 21.64
N PRO A 120 -5.86 22.47 22.94
CA PRO A 120 -6.93 23.20 23.62
C PRO A 120 -7.29 24.45 22.82
N ARG A 121 -8.57 24.82 22.75
CA ARG A 121 -9.02 25.96 21.92
C ARG A 121 -8.24 27.24 22.26
N ALA A 122 -7.89 27.46 23.52
CA ALA A 122 -7.11 28.61 24.00
C ALA A 122 -5.63 28.61 23.55
N ALA A 123 -5.08 27.46 23.14
CA ALA A 123 -3.69 27.30 22.69
C ALA A 123 -3.58 27.10 21.16
N ARG A 124 -4.70 27.16 20.43
CA ARG A 124 -4.68 27.20 18.96
C ARG A 124 -4.30 28.61 18.55
N ALA A 125 -3.07 28.79 18.09
CA ALA A 125 -2.67 30.03 17.46
C ALA A 125 -3.51 30.23 16.19
N ALA A 126 -4.48 31.14 16.27
CA ALA A 126 -5.06 32.00 15.22
C ALA A 126 -6.59 32.12 15.38
N ALA A 127 -7.03 33.27 15.88
CA ALA A 127 -8.11 34.04 15.28
C ALA A 127 -7.69 35.51 15.35
#